data_AF-A0A3R6FL69-F1
#
_entry.id   AF-A0A3R6FL69-F1
#
_cell.length_a   1.000
_cell.length_b   1.000
_cell.length_c   1.000
_cell.angle_alpha   90.00
_cell.angle_beta   90.00
_cell.angle_gamma   90.00
#
_symmetry.space_group_name_H-M   'P 1'
#
loop_
_entity.id
_entity.type
_entity.pdbx_description
1 polymer ?
#
loop_
_entity_poly.entity_id
_entity_poly.type
_entity_poly.pdbx_seq_one_letter_code
_entity_poly.pdbx_strand_id
1 'polypeptide(L)'
;MNGKQLKNSILPWAKLGKLVPQDPNDEPASVLFCEVGSGVSFERATFSSRSCQHTEQELLSLLRHYFATHTCLTRRILQRVAGLSDSTAKKWLQHLTATGVLQRDGASNAPVYLWRG
;
A
#
# COMPACT_ATOMS: atom_id res chain seq x y z
N MET A 1 17.44 -6.86 38.39
CA MET A 1 17.68 -5.97 37.23
C MET A 1 16.35 -5.44 36.74
N ASN A 2 16.22 -4.13 36.57
CA ASN A 2 14.96 -3.49 36.16
C ASN A 2 14.82 -3.56 34.62
N GLY A 3 13.62 -3.77 34.06
CA GLY A 3 13.43 -4.00 32.61
C GLY A 3 13.91 -2.85 31.71
N LYS A 4 13.98 -1.62 32.27
CA LYS A 4 14.55 -0.44 31.60
C LYS A 4 16.07 -0.52 31.45
N GLN A 5 16.76 -1.13 32.40
CA GLN A 5 18.22 -1.33 32.35
C GLN A 5 18.60 -2.37 31.30
N LEU A 6 17.81 -3.43 31.16
CA LEU A 6 18.02 -4.47 30.14
C LEU A 6 17.85 -3.93 28.71
N LYS A 7 16.83 -3.09 28.48
CA LYS A 7 16.67 -2.42 27.18
C LYS A 7 17.87 -1.54 26.86
N ASN A 8 18.35 -0.76 27.83
CA ASN A 8 19.51 0.11 27.65
C ASN A 8 20.81 -0.67 27.38
N SER A 9 20.98 -1.86 27.96
CA SER A 9 22.16 -2.68 27.75
C SER A 9 22.15 -3.44 26.43
N ILE A 10 20.99 -3.83 25.90
CA ILE A 10 20.86 -4.64 24.65
C ILE A 10 20.84 -3.78 23.39
N LEU A 11 20.29 -2.57 23.44
CA LEU A 11 20.16 -1.67 22.28
C LEU A 11 21.48 -1.38 21.54
N PRO A 12 22.64 -1.18 22.21
CA PRO A 12 23.92 -0.99 21.52
C PRO A 12 24.32 -2.21 20.67
N TRP A 13 24.15 -3.42 21.20
CA TRP A 13 24.45 -4.67 20.49
C TRP A 13 23.50 -4.91 19.31
N ALA A 14 22.23 -4.55 19.48
CA ALA A 14 21.24 -4.58 18.41
C ALA A 14 21.62 -3.68 17.23
N LYS A 15 22.05 -2.45 17.52
CA LYS A 15 22.49 -1.49 16.50
C LYS A 15 23.74 -1.94 15.74
N LEU A 16 24.62 -2.70 16.41
CA LEU A 16 25.82 -3.28 15.79
C LEU A 16 25.55 -4.62 15.08
N GLY A 17 24.32 -5.14 15.12
CA GLY A 17 23.98 -6.45 14.55
C GLY A 17 24.59 -7.64 15.32
N LYS A 18 25.07 -7.43 16.55
CA LYS A 18 25.81 -8.43 17.36
C LYS A 18 24.91 -9.21 18.34
N LEU A 19 23.59 -9.20 18.14
CA LEU A 19 22.65 -9.97 18.96
C LEU A 19 22.65 -11.47 18.66
N VAL A 20 23.21 -11.86 17.51
CA VAL A 20 23.34 -13.24 17.07
C VAL A 20 24.80 -13.46 16.67
N PRO A 21 25.43 -14.60 17.05
CA PRO A 21 26.76 -14.96 16.57
C PRO A 21 26.80 -14.91 15.04
N GLN A 22 27.75 -14.18 14.49
CA GLN A 22 27.98 -14.13 13.04
C GLN A 22 28.82 -15.34 12.64
N ASP A 23 28.56 -15.94 11.49
CA ASP A 23 29.38 -17.04 10.99
C ASP A 23 30.74 -16.47 10.53
N PRO A 24 31.87 -16.98 11.03
CA PRO A 24 33.20 -16.55 10.57
C PRO A 24 33.47 -16.87 9.10
N ASN A 25 32.66 -17.72 8.46
CA ASN A 25 32.73 -18.03 7.04
C ASN A 25 31.83 -17.14 6.17
N ASP A 26 31.06 -16.22 6.76
CA ASP A 26 30.26 -15.26 5.98
C ASP A 26 31.19 -14.27 5.26
N GLU A 27 30.87 -14.00 3.99
CA GLU A 27 31.59 -13.02 3.18
C GLU A 27 31.56 -11.63 3.84
N PRO A 28 32.66 -10.85 3.78
CA PRO A 28 32.70 -9.53 4.40
C PRO A 28 31.67 -8.60 3.75
N ALA A 29 31.04 -7.75 4.56
CA ALA A 29 29.96 -6.86 4.12
C ALA A 29 30.32 -6.02 2.88
N SER A 30 31.60 -5.71 2.66
CA SER A 30 32.10 -5.02 1.46
C SER A 30 31.84 -5.76 0.15
N VAL A 31 31.88 -7.10 0.17
CA VAL A 31 31.56 -7.95 -1.00
C VAL A 31 30.07 -7.86 -1.31
N LEU A 32 29.22 -7.96 -0.29
CA LEU A 32 27.77 -7.78 -0.41
C LEU A 32 27.40 -6.38 -0.92
N PHE A 33 28.09 -5.33 -0.46
CA PHE A 33 27.88 -3.97 -0.96
C PHE A 33 28.28 -3.81 -2.42
N CYS A 34 29.33 -4.50 -2.89
CA CYS A 34 29.69 -4.53 -4.30
C CYS A 34 28.63 -5.26 -5.15
N GLU A 35 28.07 -6.37 -4.67
CA GLU A 35 26.99 -7.09 -5.35
C GLU A 35 25.70 -6.27 -5.41
N VAL A 36 25.29 -5.66 -4.30
CA VAL A 36 24.06 -4.86 -4.23
C VAL A 36 24.24 -3.52 -4.97
N GLY A 37 25.42 -2.92 -4.95
CA GLY A 37 25.69 -1.60 -5.54
C GLY A 37 25.85 -1.59 -7.06
N SER A 38 26.17 -2.74 -7.68
CA SER A 38 26.52 -2.79 -9.11
C SER A 38 25.37 -3.18 -10.05
N GLY A 39 24.24 -3.68 -9.53
CA GLY A 39 23.14 -4.17 -10.37
C GLY A 39 21.72 -3.89 -9.87
N VAL A 40 21.55 -3.24 -8.72
CA VAL A 40 20.21 -3.07 -8.13
C VAL A 40 19.73 -1.63 -8.28
N SER A 41 19.00 -1.38 -9.36
CA SER A 41 18.09 -0.24 -9.43
C SER A 41 16.97 -0.51 -8.41
N PHE A 42 17.09 0.02 -7.19
CA PHE A 42 15.94 0.03 -6.29
C PHE A 42 14.90 1.02 -6.84
N GLU A 43 14.03 0.55 -7.72
CA GLU A 43 12.79 1.26 -7.99
C GLU A 43 12.02 1.30 -6.67
N ARG A 44 11.82 2.51 -6.12
CA ARG A 44 10.86 2.67 -5.02
C ARG A 44 9.53 2.16 -5.55
N ALA A 45 9.03 1.07 -4.97
CA ALA A 45 7.67 0.64 -5.23
C ALA A 45 6.74 1.82 -4.95
N THR A 46 6.10 2.34 -5.98
CA THR A 46 5.07 3.39 -5.83
C THR A 46 3.89 2.87 -5.02
N PHE A 47 3.70 1.55 -4.97
CA PHE A 47 2.69 0.86 -4.18
C PHE A 47 3.23 -0.47 -3.61
N SER A 48 3.01 -0.71 -2.31
CA SER A 48 3.47 -1.92 -1.62
C SER A 48 2.89 -3.19 -2.24
N SER A 49 3.76 -4.18 -2.44
CA SER A 49 3.69 -5.29 -3.39
C SER A 49 2.56 -6.34 -3.22
N ARG A 50 1.51 -6.12 -2.43
CA ARG A 50 0.44 -7.13 -2.21
C ARG A 50 -0.98 -6.57 -2.04
N SER A 51 -1.22 -5.28 -2.26
CA SER A 51 -2.47 -4.63 -1.80
C SER A 51 -3.53 -4.36 -2.87
N CYS A 52 -3.23 -4.64 -4.14
CA CYS A 52 -4.15 -4.41 -5.26
C CYS A 52 -4.52 -5.77 -5.87
N GLN A 53 -5.62 -6.38 -5.42
CA GLN A 53 -6.15 -7.59 -6.06
C GLN A 53 -6.84 -7.32 -7.39
N HIS A 54 -7.19 -6.07 -7.70
CA HIS A 54 -7.91 -5.69 -8.91
C HIS A 54 -7.12 -4.75 -9.81
N THR A 55 -7.16 -5.04 -11.10
CA THR A 55 -6.69 -4.13 -12.14
C THR A 55 -7.68 -2.97 -12.32
N GLU A 56 -7.21 -1.83 -12.82
CA GLU A 56 -8.09 -0.68 -13.10
C GLU A 56 -9.24 -1.07 -14.06
N GLN A 57 -8.94 -1.92 -15.03
CA GLN A 57 -9.90 -2.36 -16.04
C GLN A 57 -11.04 -3.21 -15.44
N GLU A 58 -10.72 -4.14 -14.54
CA GLU A 58 -11.72 -4.93 -13.81
C GLU A 58 -12.64 -4.03 -12.99
N LEU A 59 -12.05 -3.06 -12.27
CA LEU A 59 -12.80 -2.15 -11.43
C LEU A 59 -13.72 -1.24 -12.25
N LEU A 60 -13.23 -0.71 -13.38
CA LEU A 60 -14.04 0.07 -14.32
C LEU A 60 -15.17 -0.77 -14.93
N SER A 61 -14.91 -2.03 -15.30
CA SER A 61 -15.93 -2.92 -15.87
C SER A 61 -17.05 -3.21 -14.86
N LEU A 62 -16.68 -3.47 -13.61
CA LEU A 62 -17.61 -3.65 -12.51
C LEU A 62 -18.42 -2.38 -12.25
N LEU A 63 -17.78 -1.21 -12.26
CA LEU A 63 -18.48 0.07 -12.08
C LEU A 63 -19.45 0.35 -13.22
N ARG A 64 -19.06 0.10 -14.48
CA ARG A 64 -19.95 0.25 -15.64
C ARG A 64 -21.21 -0.61 -15.50
N HIS A 65 -21.07 -1.85 -15.06
CA HIS A 65 -22.21 -2.73 -14.81
C HIS A 65 -23.08 -2.23 -13.64
N TYR A 66 -22.45 -1.76 -12.56
CA TYR A 66 -23.16 -1.22 -11.40
C TYR A 66 -23.97 0.05 -11.77
N PHE A 67 -23.36 0.99 -12.50
CA PHE A 67 -24.02 2.24 -12.90
C PHE A 67 -25.11 2.06 -13.96
N ALA A 68 -25.17 0.91 -14.65
CA ALA A 68 -26.31 0.57 -15.51
C ALA A 68 -27.61 0.36 -14.71
N THR A 69 -27.50 0.04 -13.42
CA THR A 69 -28.64 -0.22 -12.53
C THR A 69 -28.77 0.80 -11.41
N HIS A 70 -27.70 1.52 -11.07
CA HIS A 70 -27.66 2.47 -9.95
C HIS A 70 -27.15 3.84 -10.41
N THR A 71 -27.70 4.90 -9.83
CA THR A 71 -27.36 6.29 -10.22
C THR A 71 -26.13 6.84 -9.49
N CYS A 72 -25.79 6.30 -8.33
CA CYS A 72 -24.72 6.83 -7.49
C CYS A 72 -23.95 5.72 -6.77
N LEU A 73 -22.69 6.04 -6.47
CA LEU A 73 -21.77 5.18 -5.76
C LEU A 73 -21.31 5.86 -4.47
N THR A 74 -21.32 5.12 -3.38
CA THR A 74 -20.66 5.54 -2.13
C THR A 74 -19.46 4.65 -1.88
N ARG A 75 -18.54 5.11 -1.03
CA ARG A 75 -17.37 4.32 -0.63
C ARG A 75 -17.73 2.95 -0.07
N ARG A 76 -18.80 2.86 0.74
CA ARG A 76 -19.27 1.58 1.30
C ARG A 76 -19.80 0.62 0.24
N ILE A 77 -20.43 1.15 -0.80
CA ILE A 77 -20.91 0.33 -1.91
C ILE A 77 -19.70 -0.20 -2.68
N LEU A 78 -18.71 0.63 -3.00
CA LEU A 78 -17.49 0.19 -3.67
C LEU A 78 -16.77 -0.92 -2.89
N GLN A 79 -16.72 -0.82 -1.56
CA GLN A 79 -16.17 -1.88 -0.70
C GLN A 79 -16.93 -3.19 -0.83
N ARG A 80 -18.27 -3.16 -0.83
CA ARG A 80 -19.09 -4.37 -0.95
C ARG A 80 -18.98 -5.01 -2.31
N VAL A 81 -19.04 -4.21 -3.38
CA VAL A 81 -19.09 -4.74 -4.74
C VAL A 81 -17.71 -5.21 -5.20
N ALA A 82 -16.64 -4.46 -4.87
CA ALA A 82 -15.27 -4.81 -5.27
C ALA A 82 -14.48 -5.57 -4.19
N GLY A 83 -15.08 -5.91 -3.04
CA GLY A 83 -14.40 -6.64 -1.96
C GLY A 83 -13.17 -5.92 -1.37
N LEU A 84 -13.09 -4.59 -1.52
CA LEU A 84 -11.89 -3.81 -1.20
C LEU A 84 -11.84 -3.38 0.27
N SER A 85 -10.62 -3.23 0.78
CA SER A 85 -10.38 -2.57 2.07
C SER A 85 -10.83 -1.10 2.04
N ASP A 86 -11.12 -0.55 3.21
CA ASP A 86 -11.61 0.83 3.34
C ASP A 86 -10.65 1.89 2.78
N SER A 87 -9.35 1.68 3.02
CA SER A 87 -8.28 2.53 2.53
C SER A 87 -8.06 2.35 1.03
N THR A 88 -8.13 1.12 0.52
CA THR A 88 -8.02 0.83 -0.92
C THR A 88 -9.18 1.45 -1.68
N ALA A 89 -10.43 1.29 -1.21
CA ALA A 89 -11.61 1.90 -1.82
C ALA A 89 -11.51 3.44 -1.85
N LYS A 90 -11.01 4.06 -0.77
CA LYS A 90 -10.78 5.51 -0.74
C LYS A 90 -9.75 5.94 -1.79
N LYS A 91 -8.64 5.21 -1.92
CA LYS A 91 -7.61 5.48 -2.94
C LYS A 91 -8.17 5.38 -4.36
N TRP A 92 -8.96 4.35 -4.63
CA TRP A 92 -9.63 4.19 -5.93
C TRP A 92 -10.59 5.33 -6.25
N LEU A 93 -11.41 5.76 -5.28
CA LEU A 93 -12.29 6.91 -5.49
C LEU A 93 -11.51 8.20 -5.77
N GLN A 94 -10.39 8.42 -5.07
CA GLN A 94 -9.52 9.56 -5.33
C GLN A 94 -8.91 9.48 -6.74
N HIS A 95 -8.40 8.32 -7.13
CA HIS A 95 -7.83 8.08 -8.46
C HIS A 95 -8.88 8.33 -9.56
N LEU A 96 -10.04 7.69 -9.48
CA LEU A 96 -11.11 7.82 -10.47
C LEU A 96 -11.68 9.25 -10.56
N THR A 97 -11.69 9.98 -9.45
CA THR A 97 -12.06 11.41 -9.45
C THR A 97 -10.97 12.26 -10.12
N ALA A 98 -9.69 11.95 -9.89
CA ALA A 98 -8.56 12.63 -10.53
C ALA A 98 -8.51 12.36 -12.04
N THR A 99 -8.84 11.14 -12.48
CA THR A 99 -8.96 10.77 -13.90
C THR A 99 -10.19 11.40 -14.55
N GLY A 100 -11.16 11.90 -13.78
CA GLY A 100 -12.39 12.51 -14.28
C GLY A 100 -13.52 11.53 -14.63
N VAL A 101 -13.34 10.24 -14.34
CA VAL A 101 -14.36 9.19 -14.56
C VAL A 101 -15.54 9.38 -13.60
N LEU A 102 -15.23 9.74 -12.36
CA LEU A 102 -16.22 10.00 -11.32
C LEU A 102 -16.23 11.48 -10.94
N GLN A 103 -17.43 12.04 -10.79
CA GLN A 103 -17.60 13.34 -10.16
C GLN A 103 -18.00 13.13 -8.70
N ARG A 104 -17.19 13.69 -7.80
CA ARG A 104 -17.53 13.77 -6.38
C ARG A 104 -18.61 14.82 -6.18
N ASP A 105 -19.70 14.41 -5.56
CA ASP A 105 -20.85 15.23 -5.18
C ASP A 105 -21.19 15.02 -3.68
N GLY A 106 -21.92 15.96 -3.08
CA GLY A 106 -22.35 15.89 -1.69
C GLY A 106 -21.34 16.40 -0.64
N ALA A 107 -21.69 16.18 0.64
CA ALA A 107 -21.00 16.77 1.77
C ALA A 107 -19.61 16.16 2.03
N SER A 108 -18.73 16.91 2.70
CA SER A 108 -17.36 16.47 3.01
C SER A 108 -17.28 15.20 3.86
N ASN A 109 -18.28 14.99 4.73
CA ASN A 109 -18.43 13.83 5.60
C ASN A 109 -19.22 12.66 4.99
N ALA A 110 -19.95 12.89 3.88
CA ALA A 110 -20.75 11.89 3.19
C ALA A 110 -20.66 12.08 1.66
N PRO A 111 -19.48 11.86 1.06
CA PRO A 111 -19.31 12.03 -0.37
C PRO A 111 -20.05 10.93 -1.15
N VAL A 112 -20.75 11.38 -2.19
CA VAL A 112 -21.40 10.55 -3.20
C VAL A 112 -20.63 10.72 -4.51
N TYR A 113 -20.54 9.67 -5.31
CA TYR A 113 -19.82 9.69 -6.57
C TYR A 113 -20.80 9.38 -7.70
N LEU A 114 -20.83 10.27 -8.68
CA LEU A 114 -21.64 10.16 -9.88
C LEU A 114 -20.76 9.76 -11.06
N TRP A 115 -21.30 8.96 -11.96
CA TRP A 115 -20.61 8.56 -13.18
C TRP A 115 -20.64 9.69 -14.21
N ARG A 116 -19.48 10.03 -14.77
CA ARG A 116 -19.34 11.13 -15.75
C ARG A 116 -18.90 10.70 -17.15
N GLY A 117 -18.70 9.40 -17.35
CA GLY A 117 -18.26 8.80 -18.62
C GLY A 117 -19.38 8.26 -19.49
#